data_AF-A0A1Q4YCN6-F1
#
_entry.id   AF-A0A1Q4YCN6-F1
#
_cell.length_a   1.000
_cell.length_b   1.000
_cell.length_c   1.000
_cell.angle_alpha   90.00
_cell.angle_beta   90.00
_cell.angle_gamma   90.00
#
_symmetry.space_group_name_H-M   'P 1'
#
loop_
_entity.id
_entity.type
_entity.pdbx_description
1 polymer ?
#
loop_
_entity_poly.entity_id
_entity_poly.type
_entity_poly.pdbx_seq_one_letter_code
_entity_poly.pdbx_strand_id
1 'polypeptide(L)'
;MATLMAEFDAYLDRDGAEPTADLVGFRQHALWLSQEEIAEMINDLRSVIVARMNREPSPERTRYLLSPILFPAEPRTPRTTGPHV
;
A
#
# COMPACT_ATOMS: atom_id res chain seq x y z
N MET A 1 -5.59 9.67 6.19
CA MET A 1 -6.71 8.73 6.01
C MET A 1 -7.90 9.38 5.31
N ALA A 2 -8.33 10.59 5.72
CA ALA A 2 -9.47 11.30 5.13
C ALA A 2 -9.45 11.38 3.58
N THR A 3 -8.28 11.60 2.96
CA THR A 3 -8.15 11.65 1.50
C THR A 3 -8.51 10.34 0.81
N LEU A 4 -8.00 9.19 1.29
CA LEU A 4 -8.32 7.89 0.69
C LEU A 4 -9.78 7.52 0.86
N MET A 5 -10.39 7.90 1.99
CA MET A 5 -11.82 7.71 2.22
C MET A 5 -12.63 8.58 1.23
N ALA A 6 -12.29 9.86 1.09
CA ALA A 6 -12.96 10.75 0.14
C ALA A 6 -12.81 10.30 -1.33
N GLU A 7 -11.65 9.78 -1.73
CA GLU A 7 -11.45 9.22 -3.07
C GLU A 7 -12.29 7.96 -3.31
N PHE A 8 -12.45 7.12 -2.28
CA PHE A 8 -13.31 5.93 -2.35
C PHE A 8 -14.79 6.32 -2.42
N ASP A 9 -15.24 7.28 -1.60
CA ASP A 9 -16.61 7.80 -1.65
C ASP A 9 -16.92 8.40 -3.03
N ALA A 10 -16.00 9.22 -3.57
CA ALA A 10 -16.13 9.79 -4.93
C ALA A 10 -16.08 8.74 -6.05
N TYR A 11 -15.53 7.54 -5.80
CA TYR A 11 -15.60 6.41 -6.73
C TYR A 11 -16.96 5.72 -6.66
N LEU A 12 -17.51 5.53 -5.46
CA LEU A 12 -18.82 4.91 -5.25
C LEU A 12 -19.97 5.73 -5.84
N ASP A 13 -19.83 7.06 -5.91
CA ASP A 13 -20.84 7.95 -6.50
C ASP A 13 -20.90 7.90 -8.05
N ARG A 14 -20.06 7.09 -8.72
CA ARG A 14 -20.05 6.96 -10.18
C ARG A 14 -21.08 5.96 -10.67
N ASP A 15 -21.79 6.31 -11.74
CA ASP A 15 -22.69 5.38 -12.42
C ASP A 15 -21.93 4.12 -12.88
N GLY A 16 -22.39 2.95 -12.43
CA GLY A 16 -21.81 1.66 -12.79
C GLY A 16 -20.53 1.28 -12.02
N ALA A 17 -20.21 1.94 -10.90
CA ALA A 17 -19.11 1.53 -10.03
C ALA A 17 -19.33 0.09 -9.52
N GLU A 18 -18.36 -0.80 -9.81
CA GLU A 18 -18.38 -2.20 -9.36
C GLU A 18 -17.06 -2.52 -8.62
N PRO A 19 -16.97 -2.24 -7.30
CA PRO A 19 -15.71 -2.28 -6.56
C PRO A 19 -14.95 -3.60 -6.69
N THR A 20 -15.67 -4.72 -6.74
CA THR A 20 -15.07 -6.05 -6.86
C THR A 20 -14.49 -6.28 -8.27
N ALA A 21 -15.23 -5.92 -9.31
CA ALA A 21 -14.79 -6.07 -10.70
C ALA A 21 -13.66 -5.10 -11.05
N ASP A 22 -13.70 -3.90 -10.49
CA ASP A 22 -12.70 -2.85 -10.67
C ASP A 22 -11.47 -3.01 -9.76
N LEU A 23 -11.48 -4.03 -8.90
CA LEU A 23 -10.42 -4.36 -7.94
C LEU A 23 -10.14 -3.22 -6.93
N VAL A 24 -11.15 -2.44 -6.58
CA VAL A 24 -11.06 -1.33 -5.63
C VAL A 24 -11.45 -1.79 -4.23
N GLY A 25 -10.59 -1.55 -3.26
CA GLY A 25 -10.91 -1.80 -1.85
C GLY A 25 -9.73 -1.60 -0.91
N PHE A 26 -10.01 -1.46 0.38
CA PHE A 26 -9.00 -1.43 1.42
C PHE A 26 -8.64 -2.86 1.85
N ARG A 27 -7.37 -3.26 1.65
CA ARG A 27 -6.87 -4.56 2.10
C ARG A 27 -5.79 -4.38 3.16
N GLN A 28 -5.99 -5.03 4.29
CA GLN A 28 -5.03 -5.07 5.38
C GLN A 28 -4.84 -6.53 5.79
N HIS A 29 -3.59 -6.95 5.88
CA HIS A 29 -3.20 -8.29 6.32
C HIS A 29 -2.23 -8.15 7.49
N ALA A 30 -2.46 -8.91 8.56
CA ALA A 30 -1.50 -8.99 9.66
C ALA A 30 -0.37 -9.95 9.26
N LEU A 31 0.88 -9.48 9.37
CA LEU A 31 2.09 -10.24 9.08
C LEU A 31 3.04 -10.13 10.27
N TRP A 32 3.69 -11.24 10.61
CA TRP A 32 4.81 -11.27 11.57
C TRP A 32 6.11 -11.21 10.77
N LEU A 33 6.86 -10.12 10.91
CA LEU A 33 8.11 -9.89 10.18
C LEU A 33 9.11 -9.18 11.09
N SER A 34 10.38 -9.55 10.96
CA SER A 34 11.51 -8.77 11.47
C SER A 34 11.69 -7.46 10.70
N GLN A 35 12.59 -6.58 11.17
CA GLN A 35 12.87 -5.32 10.48
C GLN A 35 13.56 -5.56 9.13
N GLU A 36 14.43 -6.56 9.07
CA GLU A 36 15.11 -7.00 7.86
C GLU A 36 14.09 -7.50 6.84
N GLU A 37 13.17 -8.38 7.25
CA GLU A 37 12.11 -8.90 6.38
C GLU A 37 11.13 -7.81 5.92
N ILE A 38 10.85 -6.79 6.76
CA ILE A 38 10.07 -5.60 6.35
C ILE A 38 10.81 -4.85 5.24
N ALA A 39 12.12 -4.62 5.37
CA ALA A 39 12.90 -3.91 4.38
C ALA A 39 12.97 -4.67 3.04
N GLU A 40 13.15 -5.98 3.09
CA GLU A 40 13.12 -6.86 1.91
C GLU A 40 11.76 -6.80 1.22
N MET A 41 10.66 -6.98 1.95
CA MET A 41 9.31 -6.90 1.40
C MET A 41 9.03 -5.53 0.75
N ILE A 42 9.47 -4.43 1.37
CA ILE A 42 9.33 -3.09 0.79
C ILE A 42 10.09 -2.96 -0.53
N ASN A 43 11.30 -3.51 -0.61
CA ASN A 43 12.10 -3.50 -1.84
C ASN A 43 11.43 -4.31 -2.95
N ASP A 44 10.89 -5.48 -2.63
CA ASP A 44 10.17 -6.32 -3.60
C ASP A 44 8.91 -5.63 -4.13
N LEU A 45 8.08 -5.06 -3.25
CA LEU A 45 6.90 -4.30 -3.63
C LEU A 45 7.27 -3.09 -4.50
N ARG A 46 8.33 -2.36 -4.14
CA ARG A 46 8.83 -1.23 -4.93
C ARG A 46 9.26 -1.67 -6.32
N SER A 47 9.97 -2.79 -6.44
CA SER A 47 10.41 -3.35 -7.73
C SER A 47 9.22 -3.62 -8.66
N VAL A 48 8.16 -4.24 -8.13
CA VAL A 48 6.92 -4.52 -8.88
C VAL A 48 6.25 -3.21 -9.37
N ILE A 49 6.20 -2.18 -8.53
CA ILE A 49 5.58 -0.89 -8.87
C ILE A 49 6.42 -0.14 -9.92
N VAL A 50 7.72 0.05 -9.66
CA VAL A 50 8.63 0.82 -10.53
C VAL A 50 8.67 0.25 -11.94
N ALA A 51 8.68 -1.09 -12.08
CA ALA A 51 8.64 -1.76 -13.38
C ALA A 51 7.41 -1.41 -14.24
N ARG A 52 6.34 -0.85 -13.65
CA ARG A 52 5.08 -0.50 -14.33
C ARG A 52 4.86 1.00 -14.46
N MET A 53 5.65 1.85 -13.81
CA MET A 53 5.45 3.31 -13.79
C MET A 53 5.61 3.97 -15.16
N ASN A 54 6.45 3.41 -16.04
CA ASN A 54 6.70 3.95 -17.38
C ASN A 54 5.73 3.42 -18.45
N ARG A 55 4.57 2.85 -18.06
CA ARG A 55 3.57 2.37 -19.01
C ARG A 55 2.73 3.54 -19.53
N GLU A 56 2.79 3.73 -20.84
CA GLU A 56 1.97 4.73 -21.52
C GLU A 56 0.47 4.36 -21.52
N PRO A 57 -0.44 5.37 -21.52
CA PRO A 57 -1.87 5.16 -21.72
C PRO A 57 -2.17 4.41 -23.02
N SER A 58 -3.19 3.56 -23.01
CA SER A 58 -3.68 2.84 -24.20
C SER A 58 -5.17 2.50 -24.04
N PRO A 59 -5.88 2.12 -25.11
CA PRO A 59 -7.30 1.72 -25.01
C PRO A 59 -7.55 0.59 -23.99
N GLU A 60 -6.59 -0.32 -23.81
CA GLU A 60 -6.67 -1.45 -22.86
C GLU A 60 -6.21 -1.10 -21.42
N ARG A 61 -5.87 0.16 -21.12
CA ARG A 61 -5.25 0.55 -19.84
C ARG A 61 -5.97 1.71 -19.18
N THR A 62 -6.59 1.42 -18.04
CA THR A 62 -7.14 2.43 -17.13
C THR A 62 -6.06 2.93 -16.17
N ARG A 63 -6.07 4.22 -15.84
CA ARG A 63 -5.18 4.80 -14.83
C ARG A 63 -5.72 4.49 -13.43
N TYR A 64 -4.90 3.83 -12.62
CA TYR A 64 -5.18 3.57 -11.21
C TYR A 64 -4.25 4.42 -10.33
N LEU A 65 -4.78 4.96 -9.23
CA LEU A 65 -3.97 5.56 -8.17
C LEU A 65 -3.69 4.49 -7.13
N LEU A 66 -2.41 4.22 -6.87
CA LEU A 66 -1.96 3.22 -5.89
C LEU A 66 -1.21 3.94 -4.76
N SER A 67 -1.74 3.84 -3.54
CA SER A 67 -1.18 4.43 -2.33
C SER A 67 -0.87 3.33 -1.30
N PRO A 68 0.33 2.71 -1.33
CA PRO A 68 0.68 1.68 -0.37
C PRO A 68 0.85 2.28 1.04
N ILE A 69 0.21 1.68 2.05
CA ILE A 69 0.31 2.10 3.45
C ILE A 69 0.68 0.88 4.30
N LEU A 70 1.74 1.01 5.11
CA LEU A 70 2.17 0.00 6.09
C LEU A 70 2.16 0.64 7.48
N PHE A 71 1.52 -0.04 8.44
CA PHE A 71 1.55 0.34 9.85
C PHE A 71 2.26 -0.75 10.66
N PRO A 72 3.12 -0.39 11.64
CA PRO A 72 3.53 -1.35 12.63
C PRO A 72 2.31 -1.79 13.45
N ALA A 73 2.10 -3.09 13.58
CA ALA A 73 1.01 -3.63 14.41
C ALA A 73 1.31 -3.50 15.91
N GLU A 74 2.58 -3.30 16.27
CA GLU A 74 3.05 -3.20 17.65
C GLU A 74 4.08 -2.07 17.80
N PRO A 75 4.21 -1.45 19.00
CA PRO A 75 5.25 -0.47 19.27
C PRO A 75 6.65 -1.08 19.06
N ARG A 76 7.58 -0.32 18.47
CA ARG A 76 8.99 -0.73 18.44
C ARG A 76 9.49 -0.90 19.87
N THR A 77 9.98 -2.09 20.21
CA THR A 77 10.69 -2.30 21.48
C THR A 77 11.91 -1.36 21.50
N PRO A 78 12.08 -0.52 22.53
CA PRO A 78 13.24 0.35 22.64
C PRO A 78 14.51 -0.49 22.62
N ARG A 79 15.45 -0.17 21.73
CA ARG A 79 16.80 -0.75 21.77
C ARG A 79 17.43 -0.32 23.09
N THR A 80 17.56 -1.25 24.04
CA THR A 80 18.31 -1.04 25.26
C THR A 80 19.78 -0.83 24.89
N THR A 81 20.20 0.42 24.75
CA THR A 81 21.61 0.78 24.85
C THR A 81 22.06 0.38 26.26
N GLY A 82 22.88 -0.68 26.34
CA GLY A 82 23.50 -1.12 27.58
C GLY A 82 24.32 0.01 28.21
N PRO A 83 24.53 0.00 29.54
CA PRO A 83 25.26 1.05 30.22
C PRO A 83 26.68 1.16 29.65
N HIS A 84 27.06 2.39 29.28
CA HIS A 84 28.45 2.75 29.05
C HIS A 84 29.22 2.53 30.35
N VAL A 85 30.10 1.53 30.35
CA VAL A 85 31.15 1.32 31.37
C VAL A 85 32.35 2.18 30.99
#